data_AF-A0A5H2X9T5-F1
#
_entry.id   AF-A0A5H2X9T5-F1
#
_cell.length_a   1.000
_cell.length_b   1.000
_cell.length_c   1.000
_cell.angle_alpha   90.00
_cell.angle_beta   90.00
_cell.angle_gamma   90.00
#
_symmetry.space_group_name_H-M   'P 1'
#
loop_
_entity.id
_entity.type
_entity.pdbx_description
1 polymer ?
#
loop_
_entity_poly.entity_id
_entity_poly.type
_entity_poly.pdbx_seq_one_letter_code
_entity_poly.pdbx_strand_id
1 'polypeptide(L)'
;VILSIMNNQRMDTPNLLLSEIKSKKRKYYDNKYSNFTFNGTLKDYSFHSTENENIERYDQFYRDHKLLLVLFRVLAVMPIQRSTPGRMTFSWNSTATLYAFIFWIFMTIIVLIVGQERIQILYTTKQFDEYIYAVIFVIYLIPHFWIPFVGWGVATEVAEYKSSWGKFQLKFYRVTGTTLQFPHLKSTIVIISIGCILCAFLFLFALSFFLEGYPLWHTLAYYHIVIMINMNCALWYINSRAIKTASIALAHSFQKEILISYSADIFSKYRKLWINLSELLQSLGNAYARTYSTYCIFIFVNIVIAVYGAFAEIFDNTNLSRDSYKEFGLIVDGLYCSILLFIFCDCSHNATLCVAKGIQNVLLKIDVRQINRKAKSEIDLFIFAIEMNPAIVSLKGYVNVNRELLTSFIATITVYLLVLMQFKFTLN
;
A
#
# COMPACT_ATOMS: atom_id res chain seq x y z
N VAL A 1 29.47 84.49 -26.91
CA VAL A 1 30.84 84.71 -27.42
C VAL A 1 31.94 84.07 -26.55
N ILE A 2 31.62 83.39 -25.44
CA ILE A 2 32.57 82.44 -24.80
C ILE A 2 31.89 81.07 -24.72
N LEU A 3 31.69 80.49 -25.90
CA LEU A 3 31.20 79.12 -26.14
C LEU A 3 32.13 78.45 -27.18
N SER A 4 33.45 78.68 -27.07
CA SER A 4 34.38 78.24 -28.11
C SER A 4 35.80 77.82 -27.67
N ILE A 5 36.18 77.87 -26.38
CA ILE A 5 37.58 77.56 -25.99
C ILE A 5 37.69 76.70 -24.71
N MET A 6 36.79 75.73 -24.52
CA MET A 6 37.08 74.57 -23.65
C MET A 6 36.68 73.24 -24.30
N ASN A 7 36.64 73.24 -25.64
CA ASN A 7 36.49 72.07 -26.47
C ASN A 7 37.80 71.82 -27.21
N ASN A 8 38.76 71.15 -26.59
CA ASN A 8 39.55 70.14 -27.29
C ASN A 8 40.39 69.32 -26.33
N GLN A 9 40.44 68.02 -26.60
CA GLN A 9 41.25 66.99 -25.95
C GLN A 9 40.67 66.36 -24.68
N ARG A 10 39.56 65.63 -24.85
CA ARG A 10 39.50 64.27 -24.28
C ARG A 10 38.76 63.35 -25.22
N MET A 11 39.55 62.61 -26.00
CA MET A 11 39.12 61.62 -26.98
C MET A 11 38.28 60.51 -26.35
N ASP A 12 37.32 60.07 -27.16
CA ASP A 12 36.39 58.97 -26.98
C ASP A 12 37.06 57.60 -26.81
N THR A 13 37.28 57.17 -25.57
CA THR A 13 37.66 55.76 -25.27
C THR A 13 37.06 55.22 -23.97
N PRO A 14 35.73 55.18 -23.81
CA PRO A 14 35.13 54.09 -23.02
C PRO A 14 33.98 53.35 -23.72
N ASN A 15 33.47 53.86 -24.85
CA ASN A 15 32.30 53.29 -25.54
C ASN A 15 32.64 52.24 -26.60
N LEU A 16 33.88 52.16 -27.06
CA LEU A 16 34.35 51.13 -28.00
C LEU A 16 34.66 49.80 -27.30
N LEU A 17 35.26 49.81 -26.11
CA LEU A 17 35.48 48.59 -25.32
C LEU A 17 34.17 47.99 -24.81
N LEU A 18 33.20 48.83 -24.40
CA LEU A 18 31.91 48.33 -23.91
C LEU A 18 31.02 47.78 -25.04
N SER A 19 31.13 48.33 -26.26
CA SER A 19 30.43 47.82 -27.44
C SER A 19 31.10 46.57 -28.02
N GLU A 20 32.45 46.46 -27.99
CA GLU A 20 33.16 45.22 -28.33
C GLU A 20 32.93 44.10 -27.32
N ILE A 21 32.84 44.41 -26.01
CA ILE A 21 32.53 43.41 -24.98
C ILE A 21 31.08 42.93 -25.12
N LYS A 22 30.11 43.82 -25.42
CA LYS A 22 28.72 43.41 -25.70
C LYS A 22 28.59 42.65 -27.02
N SER A 23 29.34 43.02 -28.06
CA SER A 23 29.43 42.32 -29.35
C SER A 23 30.04 40.92 -29.20
N LYS A 24 31.15 40.77 -28.47
CA LYS A 24 31.76 39.46 -28.16
C LYS A 24 30.85 38.61 -27.26
N LYS A 25 30.19 39.18 -26.25
CA LYS A 25 29.20 38.44 -25.44
C LYS A 25 28.01 37.98 -26.27
N ARG A 26 27.50 38.81 -27.19
CA ARG A 26 26.38 38.46 -28.06
C ARG A 26 26.78 37.43 -29.12
N LYS A 27 27.97 37.52 -29.73
CA LYS A 27 28.51 36.46 -30.59
C LYS A 27 28.82 35.16 -29.83
N TYR A 28 29.24 35.21 -28.56
CA TYR A 28 29.47 34.02 -27.75
C TYR A 28 28.17 33.37 -27.24
N TYR A 29 27.10 34.17 -27.03
CA TYR A 29 25.77 33.66 -26.70
C TYR A 29 25.01 33.18 -27.94
N ASP A 30 25.10 33.86 -29.08
CA ASP A 30 24.43 33.48 -30.32
C ASP A 30 25.15 32.31 -31.03
N ASN A 31 26.49 32.18 -30.99
CA ASN A 31 27.17 30.96 -31.48
C ASN A 31 26.94 29.73 -30.60
N LYS A 32 26.54 29.91 -29.33
CA LYS A 32 26.21 28.77 -28.46
C LYS A 32 24.79 28.24 -28.70
N TYR A 33 23.93 29.01 -29.39
CA TYR A 33 22.53 28.66 -29.61
C TYR A 33 22.05 28.67 -31.07
N SER A 34 22.91 28.99 -32.05
CA SER A 34 22.51 29.03 -33.47
C SER A 34 23.27 28.08 -34.41
N ASN A 35 24.01 27.09 -33.90
CA ASN A 35 24.64 26.04 -34.70
C ASN A 35 24.61 24.65 -34.02
N PHE A 36 23.52 24.33 -33.32
CA PHE A 36 23.23 22.93 -32.94
C PHE A 36 22.24 22.36 -33.95
N THR A 37 22.79 21.89 -35.05
CA THR A 37 22.12 21.16 -36.12
C THR A 37 21.23 20.07 -35.51
N PHE A 38 19.93 20.30 -35.64
CA PHE A 38 18.81 19.58 -35.01
C PHE A 38 18.59 18.15 -35.56
N ASN A 39 19.60 17.48 -36.12
CA ASN A 39 19.41 16.17 -36.77
C ASN A 39 20.50 15.12 -36.50
N GLY A 40 21.37 15.31 -35.50
CA GLY A 40 22.53 14.42 -35.30
C GLY A 40 22.61 13.63 -33.99
N THR A 41 21.98 14.06 -32.89
CA THR A 41 22.42 13.60 -31.55
C THR A 41 21.32 13.15 -30.60
N LEU A 42 20.12 12.84 -31.11
CA LEU A 42 19.08 12.11 -30.37
C LEU A 42 19.00 10.62 -30.76
N LYS A 43 19.77 10.18 -31.75
CA LYS A 43 19.92 8.76 -32.14
C LYS A 43 21.12 8.05 -31.50
N ASP A 44 22.11 8.79 -31.00
CA ASP A 44 23.36 8.19 -30.47
C ASP A 44 23.44 8.14 -28.93
N TYR A 45 22.47 8.73 -28.21
CA TYR A 45 22.36 8.54 -26.74
C TYR A 45 21.35 7.45 -26.34
N SER A 46 20.81 6.69 -27.31
CA SER A 46 19.87 5.59 -27.05
C SER A 46 20.51 4.20 -27.03
N PHE A 47 21.85 4.09 -27.04
CA PHE A 47 22.51 2.81 -27.25
C PHE A 47 23.17 2.16 -26.02
N HIS A 48 23.00 2.71 -24.80
CA HIS A 48 23.56 2.05 -23.61
C HIS A 48 22.73 2.07 -22.31
N SER A 49 21.50 2.60 -22.28
CA SER A 49 20.65 2.37 -21.10
C SER A 49 19.92 1.04 -21.21
N THR A 50 20.23 0.12 -20.30
CA THR A 50 19.47 -1.14 -20.20
C THR A 50 18.00 -0.81 -19.92
N GLU A 51 17.05 -1.64 -20.39
CA GLU A 51 15.61 -1.45 -20.14
C GLU A 51 15.31 -1.21 -18.64
N ASN A 52 16.10 -1.84 -17.79
CA ASN A 52 16.09 -1.72 -16.33
C ASN A 52 16.46 -0.31 -15.80
N GLU A 53 17.39 0.39 -16.43
CA GLU A 53 17.73 1.78 -16.07
C GLU A 53 16.62 2.76 -16.44
N ASN A 54 15.97 2.52 -17.58
CA ASN A 54 14.79 3.30 -17.96
C ASN A 54 13.65 3.05 -16.97
N ILE A 55 13.44 1.80 -16.53
CA ILE A 55 12.48 1.47 -15.47
C ILE A 55 12.83 2.23 -14.17
N GLU A 56 14.08 2.18 -13.72
CA GLU A 56 14.54 2.87 -12.49
C GLU A 56 14.21 4.37 -12.52
N ARG A 57 14.41 5.03 -13.66
CA ARG A 57 14.15 6.46 -13.81
C ARG A 57 12.68 6.80 -13.57
N TYR A 58 11.76 5.99 -14.08
CA TYR A 58 10.31 6.23 -13.99
C TYR A 58 9.64 5.53 -12.79
N ASP A 59 10.36 4.71 -12.03
CA ASP A 59 9.86 3.98 -10.84
C ASP A 59 9.69 4.91 -9.62
N GLN A 60 8.74 5.84 -9.73
CA GLN A 60 8.36 6.72 -8.61
C GLN A 60 7.72 5.92 -7.47
N PHE A 61 6.99 4.85 -7.79
CA PHE A 61 6.32 4.03 -6.80
C PHE A 61 7.31 3.45 -5.78
N TYR A 62 8.43 2.89 -6.24
CA TYR A 62 9.49 2.41 -5.35
C TYR A 62 10.11 3.53 -4.52
N ARG A 63 10.42 4.69 -5.12
CA ARG A 63 11.04 5.81 -4.40
C ARG A 63 10.20 6.27 -3.22
N ASP A 64 8.88 6.32 -3.39
CA ASP A 64 7.95 6.68 -2.33
C ASP A 64 7.75 5.52 -1.32
N HIS A 65 7.76 4.26 -1.79
CA HIS A 65 7.62 3.07 -0.94
C HIS A 65 8.89 2.65 -0.18
N LYS A 66 10.06 3.21 -0.51
CA LYS A 66 11.34 2.80 0.06
C LYS A 66 11.33 2.81 1.58
N LEU A 67 10.72 3.82 2.20
CA LEU A 67 10.63 3.94 3.66
C LEU A 67 9.88 2.76 4.28
N LEU A 68 8.71 2.43 3.72
CA LEU A 68 7.90 1.31 4.18
C LEU A 68 8.67 -0.01 4.05
N LEU A 69 9.35 -0.23 2.93
CA LEU A 69 10.18 -1.42 2.71
C LEU A 69 11.39 -1.50 3.67
N VAL A 70 11.97 -0.37 4.08
CA VAL A 70 12.99 -0.36 5.15
C VAL A 70 12.36 -0.78 6.47
N LEU A 71 11.19 -0.26 6.80
CA LEU A 71 10.50 -0.57 8.06
C LEU A 71 10.12 -2.05 8.17
N PHE A 72 9.59 -2.65 7.10
CA PHE A 72 9.32 -4.11 7.04
C PHE A 72 10.58 -4.97 7.18
N ARG A 73 11.75 -4.47 6.74
CA ARG A 73 13.04 -5.15 6.94
C ARG A 73 13.50 -5.05 8.38
N VAL A 74 13.40 -3.86 8.99
CA VAL A 74 13.76 -3.64 10.40
C VAL A 74 12.92 -4.53 11.33
N LEU A 75 11.61 -4.65 11.05
CA LEU A 75 10.70 -5.53 11.79
C LEU A 75 10.87 -7.03 11.49
N ALA A 76 11.81 -7.42 10.61
CA ALA A 76 12.05 -8.80 10.16
C ALA A 76 10.86 -9.49 9.46
N VAL A 77 9.84 -8.74 9.05
CA VAL A 77 8.61 -9.28 8.46
C VAL A 77 8.81 -9.65 7.00
N MET A 78 9.58 -8.85 6.24
CA MET A 78 9.75 -9.05 4.81
C MET A 78 11.15 -8.63 4.30
N PRO A 79 12.08 -9.59 4.14
CA PRO A 79 13.48 -9.33 3.77
C PRO A 79 13.69 -9.17 2.25
N ILE A 80 12.97 -8.25 1.60
CA ILE A 80 13.12 -8.00 0.16
C ILE A 80 14.19 -6.93 -0.09
N GLN A 81 15.07 -7.14 -1.07
CA GLN A 81 16.14 -6.22 -1.44
C GLN A 81 16.02 -5.83 -2.92
N ARG A 82 16.58 -4.67 -3.29
CA ARG A 82 16.74 -4.27 -4.70
C ARG A 82 18.11 -4.79 -5.14
N SER A 83 18.13 -5.78 -6.03
CA SER A 83 19.37 -6.40 -6.52
C SER A 83 19.94 -5.66 -7.72
N THR A 84 19.08 -5.26 -8.65
CA THR A 84 19.43 -4.45 -9.83
C THR A 84 18.48 -3.27 -9.97
N PRO A 85 18.87 -2.20 -10.69
CA PRO A 85 17.94 -1.13 -11.04
C PRO A 85 16.64 -1.69 -11.61
N GLY A 86 15.49 -1.20 -11.15
CA GLY A 86 14.16 -1.64 -11.58
C GLY A 86 13.71 -3.04 -11.15
N ARG A 87 14.51 -3.82 -10.40
CA ARG A 87 14.14 -5.19 -9.98
C ARG A 87 14.33 -5.42 -8.48
N MET A 88 13.24 -5.80 -7.82
CA MET A 88 13.25 -6.31 -6.45
C MET A 88 13.42 -7.82 -6.48
N THR A 89 14.22 -8.36 -5.59
CA THR A 89 14.44 -9.81 -5.46
C THR A 89 14.48 -10.23 -3.99
N PHE A 90 14.07 -11.46 -3.75
CA PHE A 90 14.24 -12.14 -2.49
C PHE A 90 15.23 -13.29 -2.68
N SER A 91 16.12 -13.49 -1.69
CA SER A 91 17.04 -14.61 -1.64
C SER A 91 17.19 -15.08 -0.21
N TRP A 92 17.14 -16.38 0.00
CA TRP A 92 17.33 -17.00 1.33
C TRP A 92 18.72 -16.74 1.91
N ASN A 93 19.73 -16.58 1.05
CA ASN A 93 21.12 -16.35 1.45
C ASN A 93 21.48 -14.86 1.56
N SER A 94 20.50 -13.95 1.56
CA SER A 94 20.76 -12.52 1.64
C SER A 94 21.04 -12.07 3.08
N THR A 95 21.80 -10.98 3.23
CA THR A 95 22.06 -10.34 4.53
C THR A 95 20.77 -9.90 5.24
N ALA A 96 19.74 -9.51 4.49
CA ALA A 96 18.43 -9.16 5.05
C ALA A 96 17.70 -10.38 5.61
N THR A 97 17.78 -11.53 4.93
CA THR A 97 17.17 -12.77 5.41
C THR A 97 17.89 -13.30 6.65
N LEU A 98 19.23 -13.21 6.68
CA LEU A 98 20.01 -13.56 7.87
C LEU A 98 19.64 -12.70 9.08
N TYR A 99 19.55 -11.38 8.90
CA TYR A 99 19.06 -10.47 9.95
C TYR A 99 17.65 -10.85 10.40
N ALA A 100 16.74 -11.10 9.45
CA ALA A 100 15.36 -11.46 9.77
C ALA A 100 15.29 -12.78 10.57
N PHE A 101 16.14 -13.76 10.24
CA PHE A 101 16.23 -15.02 10.96
C PHE A 101 16.74 -14.86 12.39
N ILE A 102 17.83 -14.10 12.58
CA ILE A 102 18.39 -13.81 13.91
C ILE A 102 17.37 -13.06 14.78
N PHE A 103 16.76 -12.02 14.22
CA PHE A 103 15.76 -11.23 14.92
C PHE A 103 14.52 -12.07 15.27
N TRP A 104 14.06 -12.92 14.34
CA TRP A 104 12.92 -13.80 14.58
C TRP A 104 13.23 -14.85 15.66
N ILE A 105 14.43 -15.44 15.70
CA ILE A 105 14.85 -16.35 16.78
C ILE A 105 14.83 -15.62 18.13
N PHE A 106 15.43 -14.44 18.19
CA PHE A 106 15.47 -13.63 19.40
C PHE A 106 14.05 -13.31 19.91
N MET A 107 13.18 -12.83 19.02
CA MET A 107 11.77 -12.56 19.37
C MET A 107 11.00 -13.83 19.73
N THR A 108 11.31 -14.97 19.10
CA THR A 108 10.69 -16.26 19.43
C THR A 108 11.01 -16.69 20.85
N ILE A 109 12.24 -16.50 21.33
CA ILE A 109 12.61 -16.80 22.72
C ILE A 109 11.76 -15.96 23.67
N ILE A 110 11.62 -14.65 23.40
CA ILE A 110 10.80 -13.74 24.22
C ILE A 110 9.33 -14.19 24.19
N VAL A 111 8.78 -14.47 23.00
CA VAL A 111 7.39 -14.92 22.84
C VAL A 111 7.13 -16.25 23.55
N LEU A 112 8.10 -17.17 23.56
CA LEU A 112 7.97 -18.44 24.27
C LEU A 112 7.98 -18.26 25.79
N ILE A 113 8.85 -17.40 26.33
CA ILE A 113 8.87 -17.07 27.77
C ILE A 113 7.52 -16.46 28.19
N VAL A 114 7.07 -15.43 27.46
CA VAL A 114 5.76 -14.80 27.70
C VAL A 114 4.62 -15.82 27.55
N GLY A 115 4.68 -16.68 26.54
CA GLY A 115 3.68 -17.71 26.27
C GLY A 115 3.59 -18.75 27.38
N GLN A 116 4.73 -19.20 27.93
CA GLN A 116 4.76 -20.15 29.05
C GLN A 116 4.07 -19.57 30.29
N GLU A 117 4.38 -18.33 30.66
CA GLU A 117 3.74 -17.66 31.78
C GLU A 117 2.23 -17.48 31.57
N ARG A 118 1.80 -17.14 30.34
CA ARG A 118 0.38 -17.01 30.00
C ARG A 118 -0.37 -18.34 30.02
N ILE A 119 0.25 -19.42 29.55
CA ILE A 119 -0.32 -20.77 29.62
C ILE A 119 -0.41 -21.23 31.08
N GLN A 120 0.59 -20.93 31.91
CA GLN A 120 0.55 -21.27 33.33
C GLN A 120 -0.60 -20.55 34.05
N ILE A 121 -0.83 -19.27 33.75
CA ILE A 121 -1.98 -18.51 34.25
C ILE A 121 -3.29 -19.19 33.81
N LEU A 122 -3.39 -19.56 32.53
CA LEU A 122 -4.57 -20.24 31.96
C LEU A 122 -4.92 -21.55 32.70
N TYR A 123 -3.92 -22.34 33.11
CA TYR A 123 -4.14 -23.58 33.88
C TYR A 123 -4.58 -23.32 35.33
N THR A 124 -4.19 -22.19 35.92
CA THR A 124 -4.53 -21.86 37.31
C THR A 124 -5.88 -21.16 37.45
N THR A 125 -6.37 -20.53 36.39
CA THR A 125 -7.63 -19.79 36.37
C THR A 125 -8.83 -20.73 36.34
N LYS A 126 -9.73 -20.60 37.31
CA LYS A 126 -10.98 -21.38 37.41
C LYS A 126 -12.24 -20.60 37.04
N GLN A 127 -12.17 -19.26 36.98
CA GLN A 127 -13.30 -18.43 36.57
C GLN A 127 -13.35 -18.37 35.04
N PHE A 128 -14.54 -18.61 34.48
CA PHE A 128 -14.75 -18.68 33.04
C PHE A 128 -14.40 -17.37 32.33
N ASP A 129 -14.68 -16.23 32.96
CA ASP A 129 -14.40 -14.92 32.38
C ASP A 129 -12.89 -14.66 32.29
N GLU A 130 -12.16 -14.87 33.39
CA GLU A 130 -10.69 -14.82 33.45
C GLU A 130 -10.02 -15.77 32.43
N TYR A 131 -10.67 -16.89 32.10
CA TYR A 131 -10.20 -17.83 31.08
C TYR A 131 -10.28 -17.24 29.66
N ILE A 132 -11.38 -16.56 29.29
CA ILE A 132 -11.52 -15.89 27.98
C ILE A 132 -10.41 -14.86 27.78
N TYR A 133 -10.13 -14.06 28.82
CA TYR A 133 -9.06 -13.07 28.78
C TYR A 133 -7.69 -13.69 28.53
N ALA A 134 -7.37 -14.78 29.25
CA ALA A 134 -6.11 -15.49 29.06
C ALA A 134 -5.99 -16.09 27.64
N VAL A 135 -7.09 -16.57 27.06
CA VAL A 135 -7.12 -17.09 25.67
C VAL A 135 -6.81 -16.02 24.64
N ILE A 136 -7.36 -14.81 24.75
CA ILE A 136 -7.08 -13.71 23.80
C ILE A 136 -5.58 -13.41 23.76
N PHE A 137 -4.92 -13.35 24.91
CA PHE A 137 -3.48 -13.09 24.97
C PHE A 137 -2.66 -14.18 24.30
N VAL A 138 -3.03 -15.45 24.47
CA VAL A 138 -2.36 -16.57 23.78
C VAL A 138 -2.57 -16.48 22.27
N ILE A 139 -3.79 -16.14 21.82
CA ILE A 139 -4.10 -15.98 20.39
C ILE A 139 -3.27 -14.86 19.77
N TYR A 140 -3.10 -13.75 20.46
CA TYR A 140 -2.26 -12.63 20.00
C TYR A 140 -0.78 -12.99 19.82
N LEU A 141 -0.27 -14.07 20.43
CA LEU A 141 1.10 -14.55 20.21
C LEU A 141 1.24 -15.38 18.92
N ILE A 142 0.15 -15.99 18.42
CA ILE A 142 0.17 -16.90 17.27
C ILE A 142 0.74 -16.25 15.99
N PRO A 143 0.39 -15.01 15.61
CA PRO A 143 0.88 -14.39 14.37
C PRO A 143 2.41 -14.33 14.26
N HIS A 144 3.13 -14.29 15.37
CA HIS A 144 4.60 -14.32 15.37
C HIS A 144 5.17 -15.58 14.71
N PHE A 145 4.54 -16.74 14.96
CA PHE A 145 4.96 -18.01 14.40
C PHE A 145 4.62 -18.14 12.91
N TRP A 146 3.69 -17.33 12.40
CA TRP A 146 3.33 -17.35 11.00
C TRP A 146 4.32 -16.59 10.11
N ILE A 147 5.16 -15.70 10.67
CA ILE A 147 6.08 -14.83 9.90
C ILE A 147 6.91 -15.59 8.86
N PRO A 148 7.57 -16.73 9.19
CA PRO A 148 8.36 -17.45 8.18
C PRO A 148 7.50 -17.99 7.02
N PHE A 149 6.27 -18.41 7.31
CA PHE A 149 5.37 -19.01 6.33
C PHE A 149 4.64 -17.99 5.46
N VAL A 150 4.13 -16.91 6.08
CA VAL A 150 3.27 -15.92 5.42
C VAL A 150 4.00 -14.65 5.01
N GLY A 151 5.15 -14.35 5.62
CA GLY A 151 6.02 -13.23 5.27
C GLY A 151 7.12 -13.67 4.31
N TRP A 152 8.03 -14.53 4.77
CA TRP A 152 9.19 -14.94 3.97
C TRP A 152 8.82 -15.90 2.85
N GLY A 153 7.93 -16.85 3.12
CA GLY A 153 7.43 -17.81 2.13
C GLY A 153 6.62 -17.21 0.98
N VAL A 154 6.39 -15.89 0.98
CA VAL A 154 5.64 -15.12 -0.03
C VAL A 154 6.49 -13.98 -0.60
N ALA A 155 7.73 -13.81 -0.10
CA ALA A 155 8.58 -12.68 -0.43
C ALA A 155 8.98 -12.65 -1.92
N THR A 156 9.05 -13.79 -2.60
CA THR A 156 9.32 -13.88 -4.04
C THR A 156 8.18 -13.27 -4.84
N GLU A 157 6.94 -13.68 -4.60
CA GLU A 157 5.76 -13.18 -5.29
C GLU A 157 5.57 -11.67 -5.04
N VAL A 158 5.85 -11.22 -3.82
CA VAL A 158 5.80 -9.79 -3.48
C VAL A 158 6.90 -9.01 -4.21
N ALA A 159 8.11 -9.56 -4.32
CA ALA A 159 9.20 -8.92 -5.06
C ALA A 159 8.86 -8.80 -6.56
N GLU A 160 8.21 -9.81 -7.14
CA GLU A 160 7.71 -9.77 -8.51
C GLU A 160 6.63 -8.71 -8.70
N TYR A 161 5.63 -8.68 -7.81
CA TYR A 161 4.59 -7.65 -7.81
C TYR A 161 5.18 -6.23 -7.72
N LYS A 162 6.12 -6.00 -6.79
CA LYS A 162 6.78 -4.70 -6.64
C LYS A 162 7.62 -4.32 -7.87
N SER A 163 8.22 -5.29 -8.56
CA SER A 163 8.96 -5.05 -9.80
C SER A 163 8.05 -4.72 -10.99
N SER A 164 6.84 -5.28 -11.02
CA SER A 164 5.84 -5.03 -12.07
C SER A 164 5.35 -3.59 -12.09
N TRP A 165 5.38 -2.88 -10.97
CA TRP A 165 5.08 -1.44 -10.91
C TRP A 165 5.99 -0.60 -11.81
N GLY A 166 7.31 -0.85 -11.78
CA GLY A 166 8.25 -0.13 -12.62
C GLY A 166 7.97 -0.33 -14.11
N LYS A 167 7.65 -1.57 -14.52
CA LYS A 167 7.26 -1.90 -15.90
C LYS A 167 5.98 -1.18 -16.30
N PHE A 168 4.98 -1.13 -15.41
CA PHE A 168 3.73 -0.42 -15.65
C PHE A 168 3.96 1.09 -15.80
N GLN A 169 4.75 1.72 -14.93
CA GLN A 169 5.04 3.16 -15.02
C GLN A 169 5.76 3.54 -16.33
N LEU A 170 6.67 2.68 -16.81
CA LEU A 170 7.32 2.89 -18.10
C LEU A 170 6.33 2.74 -19.27
N LYS A 171 5.46 1.72 -19.26
CA LYS A 171 4.41 1.55 -20.28
C LYS A 171 3.43 2.74 -20.27
N PHE A 172 3.05 3.22 -19.09
CA PHE A 172 2.20 4.40 -18.93
C PHE A 172 2.84 5.62 -19.60
N TYR A 173 4.09 5.92 -19.28
CA TYR A 173 4.82 7.04 -19.88
C TYR A 173 4.92 6.93 -21.41
N ARG A 174 5.18 5.73 -21.94
CA ARG A 174 5.26 5.50 -23.40
C ARG A 174 3.93 5.73 -24.12
N VAL A 175 2.79 5.49 -23.45
CA VAL A 175 1.45 5.65 -24.04
C VAL A 175 0.94 7.08 -23.91
N THR A 176 1.01 7.65 -22.70
CA THR A 176 0.39 8.95 -22.39
C THR A 176 1.33 10.14 -22.58
N GLY A 177 2.63 9.89 -22.71
CA GLY A 177 3.68 10.92 -22.71
C GLY A 177 3.89 11.62 -21.35
N THR A 178 3.13 11.27 -20.32
CA THR A 178 3.21 11.86 -18.97
C THR A 178 3.68 10.84 -17.96
N THR A 179 4.47 11.29 -16.98
CA THR A 179 4.95 10.41 -15.91
C THR A 179 3.84 10.18 -14.90
N LEU A 180 3.68 8.93 -14.45
CA LEU A 180 2.71 8.61 -13.41
C LEU A 180 3.20 9.15 -12.07
N GLN A 181 2.50 10.15 -11.54
CA GLN A 181 2.81 10.76 -10.25
C GLN A 181 1.86 10.29 -9.17
N PHE A 182 2.41 10.07 -7.97
CA PHE A 182 1.64 9.76 -6.77
C PHE A 182 1.68 10.95 -5.81
N PRO A 183 0.78 11.94 -5.96
CA PRO A 183 0.79 13.12 -5.11
C PRO A 183 0.55 12.71 -3.65
N HIS A 184 1.36 13.27 -2.75
CA HIS A 184 1.30 13.04 -1.29
C HIS A 184 1.50 11.58 -0.83
N LEU A 185 1.95 10.66 -1.69
CA LEU A 185 2.11 9.25 -1.30
C LEU A 185 3.19 9.10 -0.21
N LYS A 186 4.36 9.71 -0.40
CA LYS A 186 5.43 9.70 0.60
C LYS A 186 4.98 10.28 1.96
N SER A 187 4.28 11.41 1.95
CA SER A 187 3.76 12.04 3.17
C SER A 187 2.71 11.15 3.85
N THR A 188 1.80 10.55 3.07
CA THR A 188 0.81 9.59 3.56
C THR A 188 1.50 8.38 4.21
N ILE A 189 2.52 7.81 3.56
CA ILE A 189 3.25 6.65 4.09
C ILE A 189 3.87 6.99 5.45
N VAL A 190 4.49 8.16 5.58
CA VAL A 190 5.09 8.61 6.85
C VAL A 190 4.02 8.78 7.93
N ILE A 191 2.93 9.49 7.62
CA ILE A 191 1.84 9.75 8.57
C ILE A 191 1.20 8.44 9.04
N ILE A 192 0.88 7.53 8.10
CA ILE A 192 0.28 6.24 8.44
C ILE A 192 1.27 5.37 9.23
N SER A 193 2.56 5.34 8.86
CA SER A 193 3.55 4.53 9.58
C SER A 193 3.73 5.01 11.03
N ILE A 194 3.83 6.32 11.25
CA ILE A 194 3.90 6.91 12.60
C ILE A 194 2.58 6.63 13.35
N GLY A 195 1.44 6.81 12.69
CA GLY A 195 0.12 6.51 13.24
C GLY A 195 -0.03 5.04 13.65
N CYS A 196 0.49 4.09 12.88
CA CYS A 196 0.46 2.65 13.20
C CYS A 196 1.27 2.32 14.46
N ILE A 197 2.42 2.97 14.66
CA ILE A 197 3.24 2.80 15.86
C ILE A 197 2.53 3.42 17.05
N LEU A 198 2.05 4.67 16.93
CA LEU A 198 1.31 5.34 17.99
C LEU A 198 0.04 4.57 18.38
N CYS A 199 -0.70 4.05 17.39
CA CYS A 199 -1.88 3.22 17.61
C CYS A 199 -1.53 1.94 18.35
N ALA A 200 -0.41 1.28 18.02
CA ALA A 200 0.05 0.10 18.77
C ALA A 200 0.37 0.45 20.24
N PHE A 201 1.02 1.60 20.48
CA PHE A 201 1.28 2.10 21.82
C PHE A 201 0.00 2.38 22.61
N LEU A 202 -0.93 3.13 22.02
CA LEU A 202 -2.20 3.47 22.67
C LEU A 202 -3.07 2.24 22.92
N PHE A 203 -3.12 1.31 21.96
CA PHE A 203 -3.87 0.07 22.07
C PHE A 203 -3.34 -0.82 23.20
N LEU A 204 -2.03 -1.09 23.21
CA LEU A 204 -1.44 -1.92 24.26
C LEU A 204 -1.45 -1.24 25.63
N PHE A 205 -1.32 0.09 25.68
CA PHE A 205 -1.48 0.85 26.91
C PHE A 205 -2.92 0.74 27.44
N ALA A 206 -3.93 0.93 26.58
CA ALA A 206 -5.33 0.74 26.94
C ALA A 206 -5.59 -0.68 27.44
N LEU A 207 -5.11 -1.70 26.73
CA LEU A 207 -5.24 -3.09 27.17
C LEU A 207 -4.56 -3.33 28.53
N SER A 208 -3.37 -2.76 28.76
CA SER A 208 -2.67 -2.92 30.04
C SER A 208 -3.38 -2.25 31.21
N PHE A 209 -4.16 -1.20 30.94
CA PHE A 209 -4.94 -0.47 31.95
C PHE A 209 -6.26 -1.18 32.26
N PHE A 210 -6.96 -1.66 31.22
CA PHE A 210 -8.28 -2.27 31.37
C PHE A 210 -8.24 -3.77 31.71
N LEU A 211 -7.19 -4.50 31.32
CA LEU A 211 -7.02 -5.91 31.67
C LEU A 211 -6.02 -6.05 32.82
N GLU A 212 -6.54 -6.33 34.03
CA GLU A 212 -5.71 -6.69 35.18
C GLU A 212 -4.82 -7.91 34.86
N GLY A 213 -3.53 -7.84 35.21
CA GLY A 213 -2.55 -8.92 34.95
C GLY A 213 -1.60 -8.68 33.78
N TYR A 214 -1.34 -7.42 33.42
CA TYR A 214 -0.38 -7.04 32.37
C TYR A 214 0.91 -6.42 32.95
N PRO A 215 1.91 -7.22 33.37
CA PRO A 215 3.22 -6.66 33.70
C PRO A 215 3.83 -6.03 32.44
N LEU A 216 4.33 -4.79 32.57
CA LEU A 216 4.86 -4.02 31.44
C LEU A 216 5.98 -4.75 30.69
N TRP A 217 6.70 -5.69 31.31
CA TRP A 217 7.74 -6.47 30.64
C TRP A 217 7.21 -7.45 29.58
N HIS A 218 5.97 -7.95 29.72
CA HIS A 218 5.36 -8.78 28.68
C HIS A 218 4.99 -7.99 27.42
N THR A 219 4.84 -6.67 27.53
CA THR A 219 4.42 -5.80 26.42
C THR A 219 5.35 -5.88 25.21
N LEU A 220 6.63 -6.18 25.39
CA LEU A 220 7.63 -6.13 24.33
C LEU A 220 7.35 -7.14 23.20
N ALA A 221 6.90 -8.35 23.54
CA ALA A 221 6.47 -9.35 22.56
C ALA A 221 5.25 -8.86 21.77
N TYR A 222 4.25 -8.32 22.48
CA TYR A 222 3.02 -7.84 21.86
C TYR A 222 3.23 -6.57 21.03
N TYR A 223 4.17 -5.69 21.41
CA TYR A 223 4.52 -4.50 20.62
C TYR A 223 4.97 -4.87 19.22
N HIS A 224 5.87 -5.85 19.09
CA HIS A 224 6.32 -6.30 17.78
C HIS A 224 5.17 -6.85 16.94
N ILE A 225 4.30 -7.68 17.52
CA ILE A 225 3.19 -8.31 16.82
C ILE A 225 2.12 -7.29 16.39
N VAL A 226 1.71 -6.39 17.30
CA VAL A 226 0.68 -5.38 17.01
C VAL A 226 1.21 -4.36 15.98
N ILE A 227 2.47 -3.92 16.11
CA ILE A 227 3.09 -3.06 15.10
C ILE A 227 3.11 -3.77 13.75
N MET A 228 3.45 -5.05 13.70
CA MET A 228 3.42 -5.85 12.46
C MET A 228 2.02 -5.91 11.86
N ILE A 229 0.97 -6.18 12.66
CA ILE A 229 -0.43 -6.26 12.20
C ILE A 229 -0.86 -4.91 11.60
N ASN A 230 -0.59 -3.81 12.31
CA ASN A 230 -0.89 -2.45 11.85
C ASN A 230 -0.14 -2.12 10.54
N MET A 231 1.13 -2.47 10.46
CA MET A 231 1.95 -2.21 9.27
C MET A 231 1.50 -3.02 8.06
N ASN A 232 1.03 -4.26 8.24
CA ASN A 232 0.43 -5.04 7.16
C ASN A 232 -0.88 -4.41 6.64
N CYS A 233 -1.72 -3.88 7.53
CA CYS A 233 -2.91 -3.13 7.11
C CYS A 233 -2.53 -1.86 6.33
N ALA A 234 -1.56 -1.09 6.84
CA ALA A 234 -1.03 0.08 6.15
C ALA A 234 -0.47 -0.24 4.76
N LEU A 235 0.32 -1.32 4.65
CA LEU A 235 0.86 -1.78 3.37
C LEU A 235 -0.25 -2.05 2.36
N TRP A 236 -1.31 -2.74 2.77
CA TRP A 236 -2.45 -3.01 1.90
C TRP A 236 -3.11 -1.72 1.43
N TYR A 237 -3.44 -0.84 2.38
CA TYR A 237 -4.08 0.44 2.11
C TYR A 237 -3.26 1.29 1.13
N ILE A 238 -1.95 1.39 1.33
CA ILE A 238 -1.06 2.20 0.49
C ILE A 238 -1.00 1.62 -0.94
N ASN A 239 -0.88 0.29 -1.10
CA ASN A 239 -0.90 -0.34 -2.41
C ASN A 239 -2.24 -0.12 -3.13
N SER A 240 -3.36 -0.35 -2.46
CA SER A 240 -4.71 -0.14 -3.00
C SER A 240 -4.93 1.32 -3.41
N ARG A 241 -4.46 2.28 -2.60
CA ARG A 241 -4.50 3.71 -2.92
C ARG A 241 -3.64 4.05 -4.14
N ALA A 242 -2.45 3.46 -4.27
CA ALA A 242 -1.60 3.68 -5.44
C ALA A 242 -2.28 3.19 -6.74
N ILE A 243 -2.94 2.02 -6.70
CA ILE A 243 -3.70 1.51 -7.85
C ILE A 243 -4.87 2.44 -8.19
N LYS A 244 -5.59 2.92 -7.18
CA LYS A 244 -6.66 3.90 -7.36
C LYS A 244 -6.15 5.18 -8.05
N THR A 245 -5.03 5.73 -7.59
CA THR A 245 -4.41 6.91 -8.23
C THR A 245 -3.97 6.62 -9.66
N ALA A 246 -3.38 5.45 -9.92
CA ALA A 246 -3.00 5.02 -11.27
C ALA A 246 -4.21 4.90 -12.21
N SER A 247 -5.32 4.35 -11.73
CA SER A 247 -6.56 4.25 -12.49
C SER A 247 -7.13 5.62 -12.85
N ILE A 248 -7.19 6.53 -11.87
CA ILE A 248 -7.69 7.91 -12.09
C ILE A 248 -6.81 8.63 -13.13
N ALA A 249 -5.49 8.51 -13.01
CA ALA A 249 -4.56 9.10 -13.97
C ALA A 249 -4.73 8.52 -15.38
N LEU A 250 -4.92 7.20 -15.48
CA LEU A 250 -5.18 6.51 -16.75
C LEU A 250 -6.49 7.00 -17.40
N ALA A 251 -7.58 7.04 -16.64
CA ALA A 251 -8.88 7.50 -17.12
C ALA A 251 -8.84 8.97 -17.56
N HIS A 252 -8.15 9.83 -16.80
CA HIS A 252 -8.01 11.25 -17.13
C HIS A 252 -7.18 11.46 -18.41
N SER A 253 -6.04 10.77 -18.55
CA SER A 253 -5.23 10.84 -19.77
C SER A 253 -6.00 10.30 -20.99
N PHE A 254 -6.75 9.21 -20.81
CA PHE A 254 -7.58 8.64 -21.86
C PHE A 254 -8.66 9.63 -22.33
N GLN A 255 -9.38 10.23 -21.38
CA GLN A 255 -10.40 11.22 -21.68
C GLN A 255 -9.81 12.42 -22.42
N LYS A 256 -8.63 12.90 -22.01
CA LYS A 256 -7.94 14.02 -22.66
C LYS A 256 -7.56 13.70 -24.11
N GLU A 257 -7.05 12.49 -24.38
CA GLU A 257 -6.64 12.11 -25.73
C GLU A 257 -7.85 11.88 -26.66
N ILE A 258 -8.94 11.32 -26.16
CA ILE A 258 -10.16 11.14 -26.96
C ILE A 258 -10.76 12.48 -27.40
N LEU A 259 -10.68 13.52 -26.57
CA LEU A 259 -11.14 14.87 -26.94
C LEU A 259 -10.35 15.47 -28.12
N ILE A 260 -9.12 14.98 -28.38
CA ILE A 260 -8.27 15.47 -29.46
C ILE A 260 -8.48 14.64 -30.72
N SER A 261 -8.54 13.31 -30.61
CA SER A 261 -8.65 12.42 -31.78
C SER A 261 -9.39 11.12 -31.48
N TYR A 262 -10.39 10.80 -32.30
CA TYR A 262 -11.10 9.52 -32.29
C TYR A 262 -10.38 8.48 -33.16
N SER A 263 -9.19 8.05 -32.73
CA SER A 263 -8.38 7.05 -33.45
C SER A 263 -8.44 5.66 -32.81
N ALA A 264 -8.57 4.62 -33.63
CA ALA A 264 -8.57 3.22 -33.20
C ALA A 264 -7.27 2.82 -32.47
N ASP A 265 -6.14 3.43 -32.85
CA ASP A 265 -4.85 3.17 -32.21
C ASP A 265 -4.81 3.63 -30.74
N ILE A 266 -5.47 4.77 -30.42
CA ILE A 266 -5.58 5.28 -29.05
C ILE A 266 -6.37 4.28 -28.20
N PHE A 267 -7.54 3.84 -28.67
CA PHE A 267 -8.34 2.83 -27.96
C PHE A 267 -7.56 1.55 -27.70
N SER A 268 -6.82 1.05 -28.70
CA SER A 268 -5.99 -0.16 -28.56
C SER A 268 -4.86 0.00 -27.53
N LYS A 269 -4.17 1.15 -27.52
CA LYS A 269 -3.11 1.47 -26.55
C LYS A 269 -3.65 1.56 -25.13
N TYR A 270 -4.77 2.28 -24.93
CA TYR A 270 -5.39 2.44 -23.62
C TYR A 270 -6.03 1.16 -23.10
N ARG A 271 -6.60 0.31 -23.97
CA ARG A 271 -7.06 -1.03 -23.61
C ARG A 271 -5.91 -1.87 -23.06
N LYS A 272 -4.78 -1.94 -23.77
CA LYS A 272 -3.59 -2.66 -23.30
C LYS A 272 -3.10 -2.10 -21.96
N LEU A 273 -3.07 -0.78 -21.81
CA LEU A 273 -2.64 -0.14 -20.56
C LEU A 273 -3.59 -0.47 -19.39
N TRP A 274 -4.90 -0.47 -19.63
CA TRP A 274 -5.91 -0.84 -18.63
C TRP A 274 -5.79 -2.33 -18.24
N ILE A 275 -5.57 -3.23 -19.20
CA ILE A 275 -5.35 -4.66 -18.92
C ILE A 275 -4.14 -4.84 -17.99
N ASN A 276 -3.00 -4.17 -18.29
CA ASN A 276 -1.83 -4.24 -17.41
C ASN A 276 -2.11 -3.68 -16.00
N LEU A 277 -2.98 -2.67 -15.87
CA LEU A 277 -3.38 -2.14 -14.56
C LEU A 277 -4.29 -3.13 -13.82
N SER A 278 -5.22 -3.78 -14.52
CA SER A 278 -6.07 -4.85 -13.97
C SER A 278 -5.23 -6.03 -13.48
N GLU A 279 -4.25 -6.47 -14.28
CA GLU A 279 -3.28 -7.50 -13.90
C GLU A 279 -2.47 -7.10 -12.66
N LEU A 280 -2.08 -5.83 -12.54
CA LEU A 280 -1.38 -5.31 -11.37
C LEU A 280 -2.26 -5.37 -10.10
N LEU A 281 -3.56 -5.07 -10.22
CA LEU A 281 -4.52 -5.21 -9.12
C LEU A 281 -4.77 -6.66 -8.71
N GLN A 282 -4.88 -7.57 -9.69
CA GLN A 282 -4.99 -9.00 -9.40
C GLN A 282 -3.70 -9.55 -8.79
N SER A 283 -2.54 -9.10 -9.27
CA SER A 283 -1.22 -9.46 -8.73
C SER A 283 -1.05 -9.00 -7.28
N LEU A 284 -1.62 -7.84 -6.87
CA LEU A 284 -1.67 -7.44 -5.47
C LEU A 284 -2.39 -8.48 -4.60
N GLY A 285 -3.58 -8.92 -5.03
CA GLY A 285 -4.35 -9.96 -4.33
C GLY A 285 -3.64 -11.31 -4.29
N ASN A 286 -3.10 -11.74 -5.43
CA ASN A 286 -2.47 -13.04 -5.58
C ASN A 286 -1.11 -13.14 -4.88
N ALA A 287 -0.30 -12.08 -4.94
CA ALA A 287 1.01 -12.06 -4.31
C ALA A 287 0.86 -12.15 -2.78
N TYR A 288 -0.05 -11.40 -2.18
CA TYR A 288 -0.23 -11.42 -0.72
C TYR A 288 -1.35 -12.35 -0.24
N ALA A 289 -1.83 -13.27 -1.09
CA ALA A 289 -2.99 -14.11 -0.80
C ALA A 289 -2.84 -14.87 0.51
N ARG A 290 -1.68 -15.49 0.74
CA ARG A 290 -1.41 -16.26 1.96
C ARG A 290 -1.39 -15.37 3.20
N THR A 291 -0.69 -14.24 3.14
CA THR A 291 -0.58 -13.27 4.24
C THR A 291 -1.95 -12.73 4.66
N TYR A 292 -2.75 -12.25 3.72
CA TYR A 292 -4.04 -11.66 4.07
C TYR A 292 -5.14 -12.69 4.35
N SER A 293 -5.04 -13.91 3.82
CA SER A 293 -5.97 -14.99 4.23
C SER A 293 -5.79 -15.33 5.71
N THR A 294 -4.55 -15.52 6.15
CA THR A 294 -4.25 -15.76 7.57
C THR A 294 -4.59 -14.55 8.44
N TYR A 295 -4.36 -13.33 7.94
CA TYR A 295 -4.71 -12.09 8.61
C TYR A 295 -6.22 -11.97 8.84
N CYS A 296 -7.04 -12.29 7.83
CA CYS A 296 -8.50 -12.27 7.94
C CYS A 296 -9.00 -13.29 8.97
N ILE A 297 -8.46 -14.51 8.97
CA ILE A 297 -8.83 -15.55 9.96
C ILE A 297 -8.47 -15.09 11.37
N PHE A 298 -7.26 -14.55 11.56
CA PHE A 298 -6.82 -14.03 12.85
C PHE A 298 -7.74 -12.92 13.37
N ILE A 299 -8.02 -11.91 12.54
CA ILE A 299 -8.90 -10.81 12.93
C ILE A 299 -10.32 -11.31 13.23
N PHE A 300 -10.84 -12.21 12.42
CA PHE A 300 -12.18 -12.77 12.61
C PHE A 300 -12.30 -13.48 13.97
N VAL A 301 -11.33 -14.35 14.31
CA VAL A 301 -11.32 -15.06 15.59
C VAL A 301 -11.24 -14.09 16.77
N ASN A 302 -10.39 -13.06 16.69
CA ASN A 302 -10.30 -12.05 17.75
C ASN A 302 -11.61 -11.27 17.90
N ILE A 303 -12.28 -10.86 16.81
CA ILE A 303 -13.59 -10.19 16.91
C ILE A 303 -14.62 -11.10 17.59
N VAL A 304 -14.71 -12.38 17.19
CA VAL A 304 -15.67 -13.32 17.79
C VAL A 304 -15.44 -13.44 19.30
N ILE A 305 -14.19 -13.65 19.72
CA ILE A 305 -13.85 -13.86 21.13
C ILE A 305 -14.03 -12.56 21.93
N ALA A 306 -13.59 -11.42 21.39
CA ALA A 306 -13.73 -10.12 22.05
C ALA A 306 -15.21 -9.74 22.25
N VAL A 307 -16.04 -9.91 21.21
CA VAL A 307 -17.47 -9.59 21.30
C VAL A 307 -18.18 -10.57 22.23
N TYR A 308 -17.88 -11.86 22.15
CA TYR A 308 -18.46 -12.86 23.07
C TYR A 308 -18.08 -12.56 24.52
N GLY A 309 -16.79 -12.33 24.81
CA GLY A 309 -16.33 -12.01 26.15
C GLY A 309 -16.96 -10.72 26.67
N ALA A 310 -17.09 -9.68 25.84
CA ALA A 310 -17.75 -8.44 26.22
C ALA A 310 -19.23 -8.68 26.59
N PHE A 311 -19.96 -9.48 25.80
CA PHE A 311 -21.34 -9.83 26.12
C PHE A 311 -21.47 -10.71 27.37
N ALA A 312 -20.55 -11.66 27.56
CA ALA A 312 -20.55 -12.54 28.72
C ALA A 312 -20.38 -11.74 30.01
N GLU A 313 -19.41 -10.82 30.05
CA GLU A 313 -19.14 -9.96 31.20
C GLU A 313 -20.30 -9.00 31.48
N ILE A 314 -20.87 -8.36 30.44
CA ILE A 314 -22.02 -7.44 30.59
C ILE A 314 -23.23 -8.17 31.20
N PHE A 315 -23.46 -9.42 30.80
CA PHE A 315 -24.59 -10.20 31.30
C PHE A 315 -24.41 -10.61 32.77
N ASP A 316 -23.19 -11.04 33.14
CA ASP A 316 -22.88 -11.49 34.50
C ASP A 316 -22.75 -10.31 35.49
N ASN A 317 -22.38 -9.12 35.01
CA ASN A 317 -22.30 -7.87 35.78
C ASN A 317 -23.66 -7.29 36.22
N THR A 318 -24.77 -7.98 35.97
CA THR A 318 -26.08 -7.62 36.57
C THR A 318 -26.13 -7.81 38.09
N ASN A 319 -25.17 -8.52 38.69
CA ASN A 319 -25.00 -8.62 40.14
C ASN A 319 -23.95 -7.62 40.66
N LEU A 320 -24.45 -6.48 41.11
CA LEU A 320 -23.84 -5.48 42.00
C LEU A 320 -22.61 -6.02 42.79
N SER A 321 -21.38 -5.60 42.45
CA SER A 321 -20.14 -5.59 43.28
C SER A 321 -18.90 -6.23 42.60
N ARG A 322 -18.33 -5.59 41.58
CA ARG A 322 -16.88 -5.68 41.31
C ARG A 322 -16.42 -4.53 40.40
N ASP A 323 -15.42 -3.78 40.85
CA ASP A 323 -14.72 -2.72 40.09
C ASP A 323 -13.84 -3.30 38.97
N SER A 324 -14.42 -4.10 38.06
CA SER A 324 -13.69 -4.71 36.95
C SER A 324 -13.97 -3.89 35.69
N TYR A 325 -12.97 -3.23 35.10
CA TYR A 325 -13.08 -2.50 33.83
C TYR A 325 -12.72 -3.39 32.61
N LYS A 326 -12.79 -4.71 32.77
CA LYS A 326 -12.27 -5.68 31.79
C LYS A 326 -13.12 -5.73 30.52
N GLU A 327 -14.42 -5.48 30.63
CA GLU A 327 -15.36 -5.34 29.51
C GLU A 327 -14.95 -4.24 28.54
N PHE A 328 -14.43 -3.12 29.05
CA PHE A 328 -13.93 -2.03 28.20
C PHE A 328 -12.71 -2.46 27.40
N GLY A 329 -11.82 -3.29 27.98
CA GLY A 329 -10.68 -3.86 27.26
C GLY A 329 -11.10 -4.71 26.06
N LEU A 330 -12.14 -5.54 26.21
CA LEU A 330 -12.66 -6.38 25.13
C LEU A 330 -13.38 -5.58 24.05
N ILE A 331 -14.15 -4.55 24.44
CA ILE A 331 -14.79 -3.65 23.50
C ILE A 331 -13.74 -2.91 22.67
N VAL A 332 -12.66 -2.43 23.31
CA VAL A 332 -11.54 -1.79 22.61
C VAL A 332 -10.87 -2.75 21.62
N ASP A 333 -10.64 -4.01 22.01
CA ASP A 333 -10.08 -5.04 21.13
C ASP A 333 -10.99 -5.35 19.92
N GLY A 334 -12.28 -5.58 20.17
CA GLY A 334 -13.26 -5.85 19.12
C GLY A 334 -13.41 -4.69 18.14
N LEU A 335 -13.42 -3.45 18.63
CA LEU A 335 -13.47 -2.25 17.80
C LEU A 335 -12.19 -2.08 16.98
N TYR A 336 -11.02 -2.28 17.58
CA TYR A 336 -9.73 -2.21 16.91
C TYR A 336 -9.65 -3.21 15.74
N CYS A 337 -9.97 -4.48 16.00
CA CYS A 337 -9.99 -5.52 14.99
C CYS A 337 -11.02 -5.25 13.87
N SER A 338 -12.20 -4.73 14.23
CA SER A 338 -13.25 -4.36 13.28
C SER A 338 -12.83 -3.22 12.35
N ILE A 339 -12.15 -2.19 12.88
CA ILE A 339 -11.62 -1.07 12.09
C ILE A 339 -10.57 -1.57 11.08
N LEU A 340 -9.65 -2.44 11.51
CA LEU A 340 -8.65 -3.02 10.61
C LEU A 340 -9.29 -3.82 9.47
N LEU A 341 -10.27 -4.67 9.79
CA LEU A 341 -11.02 -5.42 8.78
C LEU A 341 -11.76 -4.50 7.81
N PHE A 342 -12.41 -3.45 8.34
CA PHE A 342 -13.11 -2.47 7.52
C PHE A 342 -12.16 -1.79 6.53
N ILE A 343 -11.00 -1.31 7.00
CA ILE A 343 -9.99 -0.67 6.13
C ILE A 343 -9.54 -1.64 5.02
N PHE A 344 -9.27 -2.90 5.37
CA PHE A 344 -8.85 -3.92 4.42
C PHE A 344 -9.90 -4.17 3.33
N CYS A 345 -11.16 -4.39 3.70
CA CYS A 345 -12.25 -4.63 2.75
C CYS A 345 -12.62 -3.39 1.93
N ASP A 346 -12.69 -2.22 2.57
CA ASP A 346 -13.12 -0.97 1.93
C ASP A 346 -12.11 -0.49 0.89
N CYS A 347 -10.81 -0.52 1.20
CA CYS A 347 -9.80 -0.07 0.24
C CYS A 347 -9.70 -1.00 -0.98
N SER A 348 -9.88 -2.32 -0.80
CA SER A 348 -9.90 -3.31 -1.88
C SER A 348 -11.10 -3.12 -2.80
N HIS A 349 -12.28 -2.91 -2.21
CA HIS A 349 -13.50 -2.61 -2.94
C HIS A 349 -13.37 -1.31 -3.74
N ASN A 350 -12.86 -0.25 -3.11
CA ASN A 350 -12.64 1.04 -3.76
C ASN A 350 -11.61 0.95 -4.90
N ALA A 351 -10.54 0.17 -4.77
CA ALA A 351 -9.57 -0.05 -5.83
C ALA A 351 -10.19 -0.78 -7.03
N THR A 352 -10.90 -1.89 -6.78
CA THR A 352 -11.65 -2.67 -7.78
C THR A 352 -12.64 -1.79 -8.55
N LEU A 353 -13.48 -1.05 -7.81
CA LEU A 353 -14.46 -0.15 -8.41
C LEU A 353 -13.81 0.95 -9.24
N CYS A 354 -12.69 1.52 -8.78
CA CYS A 354 -12.04 2.62 -9.48
C CYS A 354 -11.38 2.15 -10.80
N VAL A 355 -10.81 0.95 -10.85
CA VAL A 355 -10.23 0.38 -12.08
C VAL A 355 -11.33 0.07 -13.10
N ALA A 356 -12.45 -0.51 -12.67
CA ALA A 356 -13.56 -0.83 -13.57
C ALA A 356 -14.34 0.42 -14.03
N LYS A 357 -14.88 1.20 -13.08
CA LYS A 357 -15.77 2.34 -13.38
C LYS A 357 -15.03 3.53 -13.99
N GLY A 358 -13.73 3.70 -13.70
CA GLY A 358 -12.94 4.81 -14.22
C GLY A 358 -12.97 4.88 -15.74
N ILE A 359 -12.68 3.76 -16.41
CA ILE A 359 -12.69 3.67 -17.87
C ILE A 359 -14.09 3.56 -18.44
N GLN A 360 -15.00 2.82 -17.81
CA GLN A 360 -16.40 2.73 -18.25
C GLN A 360 -17.04 4.12 -18.35
N ASN A 361 -16.81 4.98 -17.36
CA ASN A 361 -17.30 6.36 -17.37
C ASN A 361 -16.73 7.20 -18.52
N VAL A 362 -15.49 6.93 -18.96
CA VAL A 362 -14.92 7.61 -20.12
C VAL A 362 -15.53 7.07 -21.40
N LEU A 363 -15.65 5.74 -21.55
CA LEU A 363 -16.25 5.09 -22.72
C LEU A 363 -17.71 5.51 -22.93
N LEU A 364 -18.49 5.64 -21.86
CA LEU A 364 -19.90 6.07 -21.94
C LEU A 364 -20.09 7.52 -22.39
N LYS A 365 -19.08 8.37 -22.24
CA LYS A 365 -19.13 9.79 -22.66
C LYS A 365 -18.83 9.99 -24.14
N ILE A 366 -18.43 8.92 -24.84
CA ILE A 366 -17.98 8.98 -26.21
C ILE A 366 -19.20 8.96 -27.14
N ASP A 367 -19.31 9.95 -28.04
CA ASP A 367 -20.36 9.96 -29.07
C ASP A 367 -20.03 8.97 -30.19
N VAL A 368 -20.65 7.80 -30.15
CA VAL A 368 -20.45 6.68 -31.09
C VAL A 368 -20.78 7.08 -32.54
N ARG A 369 -21.57 8.15 -32.76
CA ARG A 369 -21.95 8.61 -34.10
C ARG A 369 -20.79 9.25 -34.88
N GLN A 370 -19.79 9.77 -34.16
CA GLN A 370 -18.67 10.51 -34.75
C GLN A 370 -17.43 9.62 -35.02
N ILE A 371 -17.56 8.30 -34.82
CA ILE A 371 -16.42 7.38 -34.74
C ILE A 371 -16.36 6.46 -35.96
N ASN A 372 -15.15 6.29 -36.48
CA ASN A 372 -14.88 5.36 -37.57
C ASN A 372 -15.16 3.90 -37.19
N ARG A 373 -15.57 3.07 -38.15
CA ARG A 373 -15.88 1.64 -37.94
C ARG A 373 -14.76 0.86 -37.24
N LYS A 374 -13.48 1.18 -37.53
CA LYS A 374 -12.31 0.57 -36.87
C LYS A 374 -12.23 0.93 -35.38
N ALA A 375 -12.50 2.19 -35.02
CA ALA A 375 -12.47 2.63 -33.63
C ALA A 375 -13.69 2.09 -32.85
N LYS A 376 -14.85 1.94 -33.49
CA LYS A 376 -16.00 1.24 -32.90
C LYS A 376 -15.66 -0.21 -32.54
N SER A 377 -15.03 -0.94 -33.46
CA SER A 377 -14.57 -2.31 -33.18
C SER A 377 -13.56 -2.38 -32.03
N GLU A 378 -12.67 -1.41 -31.87
CA GLU A 378 -11.74 -1.36 -30.74
C GLU A 378 -12.43 -1.03 -29.42
N ILE A 379 -13.47 -0.19 -29.43
CA ILE A 379 -14.33 0.07 -28.26
C ILE A 379 -15.04 -1.20 -27.83
N ASP A 380 -15.63 -1.95 -28.77
CA ASP A 380 -16.31 -3.21 -28.48
C ASP A 380 -15.34 -4.23 -27.86
N LEU A 381 -14.13 -4.34 -28.40
CA LEU A 381 -13.08 -5.18 -27.83
C LEU A 381 -12.59 -4.69 -26.45
N PHE A 382 -12.65 -3.38 -26.18
CA PHE A 382 -12.31 -2.84 -24.87
C PHE A 382 -13.40 -3.18 -23.84
N ILE A 383 -14.68 -2.99 -24.18
CA ILE A 383 -15.80 -3.40 -23.33
C ILE A 383 -15.73 -4.89 -23.04
N PHE A 384 -15.51 -5.71 -24.08
CA PHE A 384 -15.33 -7.16 -23.93
C PHE A 384 -14.14 -7.50 -23.01
N ALA A 385 -13.02 -6.79 -23.11
CA ALA A 385 -11.88 -6.99 -22.20
C ALA A 385 -12.22 -6.63 -20.75
N ILE A 386 -13.07 -5.63 -20.52
CA ILE A 386 -13.54 -5.24 -19.18
C ILE A 386 -14.45 -6.32 -18.59
N GLU A 387 -15.33 -6.90 -19.40
CA GLU A 387 -16.25 -7.96 -18.97
C GLU A 387 -15.54 -9.29 -18.73
N MET A 388 -14.62 -9.68 -19.61
CA MET A 388 -13.93 -10.97 -19.52
C MET A 388 -12.82 -11.01 -18.47
N ASN A 389 -12.25 -9.86 -18.10
CA ASN A 389 -11.17 -9.78 -17.12
C ASN A 389 -11.49 -8.74 -16.03
N PRO A 390 -12.48 -9.02 -15.15
CA PRO A 390 -12.88 -8.08 -14.13
C PRO A 390 -11.73 -7.84 -13.15
N ALA A 391 -11.43 -6.57 -12.88
CA ALA A 391 -10.30 -6.15 -12.05
C ALA A 391 -10.58 -6.36 -10.55
N ILE A 392 -10.87 -7.60 -10.14
CA ILE A 392 -11.28 -7.96 -8.79
C ILE A 392 -10.04 -8.36 -7.98
N VAL A 393 -9.95 -7.82 -6.76
CA VAL A 393 -8.96 -8.28 -5.78
C VAL A 393 -9.42 -9.61 -5.19
N SER A 394 -8.74 -10.69 -5.57
CA SER A 394 -8.97 -12.04 -5.06
C SER A 394 -7.73 -12.59 -4.37
N LEU A 395 -7.89 -13.29 -3.25
CA LEU A 395 -6.80 -13.98 -2.56
C LEU A 395 -6.60 -15.37 -3.20
N LYS A 396 -6.01 -15.45 -4.40
CA LYS A 396 -5.81 -16.71 -5.17
C LYS A 396 -7.11 -17.53 -5.36
N GLY A 397 -8.26 -16.87 -5.44
CA GLY A 397 -9.56 -17.54 -5.63
C GLY A 397 -10.22 -18.05 -4.35
N TYR A 398 -9.57 -17.97 -3.18
CA TYR A 398 -10.20 -18.36 -1.91
C TYR A 398 -11.35 -17.43 -1.54
N VAL A 399 -11.16 -16.12 -1.72
CA VAL A 399 -12.15 -15.11 -1.39
C VAL A 399 -11.90 -13.84 -2.19
N ASN A 400 -12.99 -13.17 -2.57
CA ASN A 400 -12.94 -11.84 -3.15
C ASN A 400 -12.97 -10.80 -2.03
N VAL A 401 -11.99 -9.91 -2.01
CA VAL A 401 -11.87 -8.90 -0.96
C VAL A 401 -12.71 -7.70 -1.33
N ASN A 402 -13.95 -7.66 -0.83
CA ASN A 402 -14.91 -6.59 -1.06
C ASN A 402 -15.72 -6.29 0.22
N ARG A 403 -16.64 -5.33 0.14
CA ARG A 403 -17.54 -5.01 1.27
C ARG A 403 -18.52 -6.15 1.60
N GLU A 404 -18.78 -7.07 0.65
CA GLU A 404 -19.64 -8.23 0.89
C GLU A 404 -18.96 -9.23 1.84
N LEU A 405 -17.64 -9.38 1.76
CA LEU A 405 -16.86 -10.15 2.72
C LEU A 405 -17.05 -9.62 4.15
N LEU A 406 -17.03 -8.29 4.33
CA LEU A 406 -17.30 -7.67 5.62
C LEU A 406 -18.72 -7.98 6.13
N THR A 407 -19.74 -7.84 5.28
CA THR A 407 -21.11 -8.17 5.67
C THR A 407 -21.29 -9.65 5.99
N SER A 408 -20.59 -10.54 5.26
CA SER A 408 -20.59 -11.97 5.55
C SER A 408 -19.96 -12.26 6.91
N PHE A 409 -18.83 -11.63 7.24
CA PHE A 409 -18.19 -11.81 8.55
C PHE A 409 -19.08 -11.32 9.68
N ILE A 410 -19.71 -10.14 9.54
CA ILE A 410 -20.65 -9.62 10.54
C ILE A 410 -21.81 -10.60 10.75
N ALA A 411 -22.43 -11.09 9.66
CA ALA A 411 -23.52 -12.06 9.75
C ALA A 411 -23.09 -13.34 10.46
N THR A 412 -21.92 -13.89 10.12
CA THR A 412 -21.37 -15.08 10.75
C THR A 412 -21.05 -14.86 12.23
N ILE A 413 -20.45 -13.71 12.60
CA ILE A 413 -20.21 -13.33 14.00
C ILE A 413 -21.53 -13.27 14.76
N THR A 414 -22.55 -12.60 14.22
CA THR A 414 -23.88 -12.52 14.86
C THR A 414 -24.50 -13.90 15.07
N VAL A 415 -24.43 -14.79 14.08
CA VAL A 415 -24.93 -16.17 14.22
C VAL A 415 -24.17 -16.92 15.31
N TYR A 416 -22.84 -16.86 15.33
CA TYR A 416 -22.05 -17.52 16.38
C TYR A 416 -22.36 -16.96 17.77
N LEU A 417 -22.49 -15.64 17.90
CA LEU A 417 -22.86 -15.01 19.16
C LEU A 417 -24.24 -15.45 19.63
N LEU A 418 -25.24 -15.50 18.74
CA LEU A 418 -26.58 -15.99 19.08
C LEU A 418 -26.54 -17.43 19.60
N VAL A 419 -25.81 -18.30 18.91
CA VAL A 419 -25.65 -19.71 19.31
C VAL A 419 -24.95 -19.82 20.67
N LEU A 420 -23.85 -19.10 20.87
CA LEU A 420 -23.09 -19.14 22.13
C LEU A 420 -23.92 -18.58 23.31
N MET A 421 -24.69 -17.51 23.08
CA MET A 421 -25.60 -16.97 24.09
C MET A 421 -26.72 -17.96 24.43
N GLN A 422 -27.30 -18.63 23.43
CA GLN A 422 -28.33 -19.66 23.67
C GLN A 422 -27.80 -20.80 24.54
N PHE A 423 -26.58 -21.27 24.30
CA PHE A 423 -25.95 -22.28 25.16
C PHE A 423 -25.82 -21.78 26.59
N LYS A 424 -25.35 -20.54 26.81
CA LYS A 424 -25.24 -19.94 28.16
C LYS A 424 -26.61 -19.88 28.86
N PHE A 425 -27.67 -19.48 28.16
CA PHE A 425 -29.03 -19.43 28.71
C PHE A 425 -29.67 -20.80 28.97
N THR A 426 -29.23 -21.85 28.29
CA THR A 426 -29.79 -23.20 28.46
C THR A 426 -29.02 -24.00 29.52
N LEU A 427 -27.76 -23.63 29.79
CA LEU A 427 -26.89 -24.26 30.80
C LEU A 427 -27.03 -23.63 32.20
N ASN A 428 -27.50 -22.39 32.29
CA ASN A 428 -28.03 -21.78 33.52
C ASN A 428 -29.50 -22.12 33.68
#